data_AF-A0A9Q0DVN1-F1
#
_entry.id   AF-A0A9Q0DVN1-F1
#
_cell.length_a   1.000
_cell.length_b   1.000
_cell.length_c   1.000
_cell.angle_alpha   90.00
_cell.angle_beta   90.00
_cell.angle_gamma   90.00
#
_symmetry.space_group_name_H-M   'P 1'
#
loop_
_entity.id
_entity.type
_entity.pdbx_description
1 polymer ?
#
loop_
_entity_poly.entity_id
_entity_poly.type
_entity_poly.pdbx_seq_one_letter_code
_entity_poly.pdbx_strand_id
1 'polypeptide(L)'
;MKAAGRLKPSWALATVFVGVTLTVLTSRCASGNQKMTQTAMSQSTAAAAGPGNSLLEDLLSFQLLADLFSSEKAEVWLYSLGGSIAVGLSGILPLLVIPMEAGAALKTQAGGQRLKQLLSFAIGGLLGDVFLHLLPEAWTLCNRSDGSRHHNYMVQGLWVIGGLLLFLVLEKMFPDQKDAEPAPTAGLEASLTVLSGSISSGESQRSVMNGKRGDPLASSKPQRGSHTIKTSGYLNLLANCIDNFTHGLAVAGSFLVSKKVGFLTTFAILLHEIPHEMGDFAILLRAGFDRWSAARMQLFTALGGVVGASAALCCQSPQNTENATAWILPFTSGGFLYIALVNVVPDLLDESDLRHSLMQVALMCLGVAVMALLSVIVD
;
A
#
# COMPACT_ATOMS: atom_id res chain seq x y z
N MET A 1 15.98 18.48 38.17
CA MET A 1 16.23 18.67 36.72
C MET A 1 14.93 18.32 36.00
N LYS A 2 14.29 19.33 35.37
CA LYS A 2 12.99 19.18 34.68
C LYS A 2 13.17 18.32 33.43
N ALA A 3 12.29 17.32 33.27
CA ALA A 3 12.17 16.54 32.06
C ALA A 3 11.83 17.47 30.88
N ALA A 4 12.77 17.63 29.95
CA ALA A 4 12.50 18.27 28.67
C ALA A 4 11.54 17.37 27.89
N GLY A 5 10.30 17.82 27.73
CA GLY A 5 9.33 17.17 26.84
C GLY A 5 9.92 17.14 25.44
N ARG A 6 10.22 15.94 24.92
CA ARG A 6 10.52 15.75 23.50
C ARG A 6 9.24 16.11 22.75
N LEU A 7 9.22 17.29 22.15
CA LEU A 7 8.22 17.66 21.14
C LEU A 7 8.28 16.57 20.06
N LYS A 8 7.20 15.78 19.94
CA LYS A 8 7.04 14.86 18.82
C LYS A 8 7.04 15.73 17.55
N PRO A 9 7.89 15.44 16.54
CA PRO A 9 7.84 16.19 15.30
C PRO A 9 6.44 16.03 14.70
N SER A 10 5.81 17.14 14.31
CA SER A 10 4.51 17.11 13.66
C SER A 10 4.71 16.62 12.21
N TRP A 11 4.59 15.32 12.00
CA TRP A 11 4.75 14.65 10.70
C TRP A 11 3.85 15.23 9.59
N ALA A 12 2.73 15.85 9.96
CA ALA A 12 1.87 16.60 9.05
C ALA A 12 2.58 17.77 8.35
N LEU A 13 3.60 18.37 8.98
CA LEU A 13 4.42 19.38 8.31
C LEU A 13 5.37 18.75 7.30
N ALA A 14 5.85 17.53 7.54
CA ALA A 14 6.78 16.85 6.63
C ALA A 14 6.09 16.38 5.34
N THR A 15 4.89 15.80 5.42
CA THR A 15 4.09 15.42 4.23
C THR A 15 3.74 16.63 3.37
N VAL A 16 3.28 17.71 4.01
CA VAL A 16 2.97 18.97 3.32
C VAL A 16 4.24 19.59 2.74
N PHE A 17 5.36 19.55 3.46
CA PHE A 17 6.62 20.13 2.97
C PHE A 17 7.20 19.34 1.80
N VAL A 18 7.16 18.01 1.81
CA VAL A 18 7.60 17.19 0.66
C VAL A 18 6.70 17.44 -0.55
N GLY A 19 5.38 17.40 -0.37
CA GLY A 19 4.42 17.66 -1.46
C GLY A 19 4.54 19.08 -2.03
N VAL A 20 4.65 20.10 -1.16
CA VAL A 20 4.84 21.49 -1.56
C VAL A 20 6.21 21.70 -2.20
N THR A 21 7.28 21.12 -1.67
CA THR A 21 8.63 21.27 -2.25
C THR A 21 8.72 20.59 -3.61
N LEU A 22 8.14 19.41 -3.77
CA LEU A 22 8.07 18.70 -5.06
C LEU A 22 7.23 19.48 -6.07
N THR A 23 6.07 20.01 -5.66
CA THR A 23 5.20 20.85 -6.51
C THR A 23 5.85 22.19 -6.85
N VAL A 24 6.60 22.80 -5.93
CA VAL A 24 7.33 24.05 -6.16
C VAL A 24 8.55 23.84 -7.05
N LEU A 25 9.28 22.72 -6.92
CA LEU A 25 10.37 22.38 -7.82
C LEU A 25 9.85 22.13 -9.25
N THR A 26 8.78 21.36 -9.40
CA THR A 26 8.20 21.06 -10.73
C THR A 26 7.57 22.31 -11.38
N SER A 27 6.90 23.18 -10.61
CA SER A 27 6.29 24.42 -11.13
C SER A 27 7.32 25.51 -11.45
N ARG A 28 8.39 25.67 -10.65
CA ARG A 28 9.50 26.60 -10.99
C ARG A 28 10.29 26.13 -12.21
N CYS A 29 10.33 24.83 -12.44
CA CYS A 29 10.88 24.23 -13.66
C CYS A 29 9.98 24.48 -14.89
N ALA A 30 8.65 24.37 -14.77
CA ALA A 30 7.71 24.64 -15.86
C ALA A 30 7.59 26.13 -16.25
N SER A 31 7.80 27.05 -15.31
CA SER A 31 7.68 28.50 -15.54
C SER A 31 8.75 29.08 -16.51
N GLY A 32 9.85 28.35 -16.76
CA GLY A 32 10.85 28.74 -17.76
C GLY A 32 10.33 28.78 -19.21
N ASN A 33 9.27 28.02 -19.52
CA ASN A 33 8.68 27.93 -20.87
C ASN A 33 7.47 28.87 -21.10
N GLN A 34 6.93 29.51 -20.05
CA GLN A 34 5.72 30.32 -20.16
C GLN A 34 5.95 31.75 -20.68
N LYS A 35 7.20 32.23 -20.73
CA LYS A 35 7.49 33.59 -21.23
C LYS A 35 7.30 33.76 -22.74
N MET A 36 7.05 32.70 -23.49
CA MET A 36 6.91 32.75 -24.96
C MET A 36 5.46 32.62 -25.46
N THR A 37 4.53 32.10 -24.65
CA THR A 37 3.13 31.84 -25.06
C THR A 37 2.14 32.92 -24.64
N GLN A 38 2.51 33.85 -23.77
CA GLN A 38 1.60 34.88 -23.26
C GLN A 38 1.33 36.03 -24.26
N THR A 39 2.00 36.06 -25.41
CA THR A 39 1.82 37.11 -26.43
C THR A 39 0.77 36.74 -27.50
N ALA A 40 0.25 35.51 -27.52
CA ALA A 40 -0.66 35.03 -28.58
C ALA A 40 -2.16 35.03 -28.19
N MET A 41 -2.52 35.23 -26.92
CA MET A 41 -3.91 35.09 -26.44
C MET A 41 -4.69 36.40 -26.23
N SER A 42 -4.13 37.58 -26.54
CA SER A 42 -4.81 38.86 -26.31
C SER A 42 -5.73 39.32 -27.45
N GLN A 43 -6.11 38.46 -28.40
CA GLN A 43 -6.93 38.84 -29.57
C GLN A 43 -8.27 38.09 -29.75
N SER A 44 -8.68 37.19 -28.86
CA SER A 44 -9.95 36.44 -29.05
C SER A 44 -11.06 36.72 -28.03
N THR A 45 -10.89 37.65 -27.08
CA THR A 45 -11.89 37.90 -26.02
C THR A 45 -12.78 39.10 -26.36
N ALA A 46 -13.55 39.02 -27.45
CA ALA A 46 -14.59 40.00 -27.77
C ALA A 46 -15.70 39.43 -28.67
N ALA A 47 -16.41 38.39 -28.23
CA ALA A 47 -17.77 38.12 -28.72
C ALA A 47 -18.53 37.12 -27.83
N ALA A 48 -19.84 37.33 -27.73
CA ALA A 48 -20.88 36.45 -27.22
C ALA A 48 -21.13 36.43 -25.69
N ALA A 49 -21.87 37.46 -25.24
CA ALA A 49 -22.79 37.35 -24.11
C ALA A 49 -24.16 36.83 -24.59
N GLY A 50 -24.76 35.89 -23.87
CA GLY A 50 -26.13 35.41 -24.07
C GLY A 50 -26.54 34.38 -22.99
N PRO A 51 -27.77 34.42 -22.43
CA PRO A 51 -28.14 33.63 -21.25
C PRO A 51 -28.83 32.31 -21.62
N GLY A 52 -28.46 31.21 -20.95
CA GLY A 52 -29.15 29.92 -21.06
C GLY A 52 -28.34 28.73 -20.55
N ASN A 53 -28.08 28.64 -19.25
CA ASN A 53 -27.11 27.71 -18.67
C ASN A 53 -27.65 26.34 -18.20
N SER A 54 -28.89 25.94 -18.49
CA SER A 54 -29.41 24.65 -18.01
C SER A 54 -29.32 23.52 -19.05
N LEU A 55 -29.56 23.80 -20.33
CA LEU A 55 -29.48 22.80 -21.40
C LEU A 55 -28.04 22.54 -21.86
N LEU A 56 -27.17 23.55 -21.78
CA LEU A 56 -25.76 23.43 -22.13
C LEU A 56 -24.98 22.62 -21.10
N GLU A 57 -25.34 22.69 -19.81
CA GLU A 57 -24.71 21.87 -18.76
C GLU A 57 -25.10 20.40 -18.88
N ASP A 58 -26.36 20.08 -19.23
CA ASP A 58 -26.80 18.71 -19.50
C ASP A 58 -26.26 18.14 -20.82
N LEU A 59 -26.08 18.98 -21.84
CA LEU A 59 -25.40 18.58 -23.07
C LEU A 59 -23.90 18.36 -22.84
N LEU A 60 -23.25 19.21 -22.04
CA LEU A 60 -21.86 19.02 -21.64
C LEU A 60 -21.69 17.76 -20.79
N SER A 61 -22.61 17.45 -19.88
CA SER A 61 -22.54 16.24 -19.06
C SER A 61 -22.69 14.98 -19.89
N PHE A 62 -23.64 14.95 -20.84
CA PHE A 62 -23.81 13.83 -21.78
C PHE A 62 -22.66 13.71 -22.78
N GLN A 63 -22.12 14.83 -23.27
CA GLN A 63 -20.96 14.82 -24.16
C GLN A 63 -19.71 14.35 -23.40
N LEU A 64 -19.53 14.77 -22.15
CA LEU A 64 -18.41 14.38 -21.29
C LEU A 64 -18.54 12.91 -20.88
N LEU A 65 -19.76 12.40 -20.65
CA LEU A 65 -20.04 10.98 -20.44
C LEU A 65 -19.76 10.18 -21.72
N ALA A 66 -20.24 10.62 -22.88
CA ALA A 66 -20.01 9.98 -24.18
C ALA A 66 -18.52 10.02 -24.59
N ASP A 67 -17.81 11.08 -24.24
CA ASP A 67 -16.38 11.24 -24.46
C ASP A 67 -15.55 10.47 -23.42
N LEU A 68 -16.10 10.18 -22.23
CA LEU A 68 -15.56 9.20 -21.27
C LEU A 68 -15.69 7.76 -21.80
N PHE A 69 -16.79 7.46 -22.49
CA PHE A 69 -17.13 6.15 -23.06
C PHE A 69 -16.77 6.01 -24.56
N SER A 70 -15.87 6.85 -25.07
CA SER A 70 -15.26 6.60 -26.39
C SER A 70 -14.53 5.25 -26.38
N SER A 71 -14.66 4.44 -27.43
CA SER A 71 -14.22 3.03 -27.46
C SER A 71 -12.78 2.81 -26.97
N GLU A 72 -11.85 3.72 -27.30
CA GLU A 72 -10.45 3.62 -26.85
C GLU A 72 -10.27 3.97 -25.35
N LYS A 73 -10.93 5.02 -24.85
CA LYS A 73 -10.88 5.38 -23.42
C LYS A 73 -11.57 4.32 -22.57
N ALA A 74 -12.71 3.80 -23.02
CA ALA A 74 -13.44 2.73 -22.35
C ALA A 74 -12.58 1.45 -22.21
N GLU A 75 -11.80 1.10 -23.23
CA GLU A 75 -10.85 -0.01 -23.16
C GLU A 75 -9.77 0.21 -22.10
N VAL A 76 -9.15 1.41 -22.05
CA VAL A 76 -8.11 1.71 -21.05
C VAL A 76 -8.66 1.68 -19.63
N TRP A 77 -9.86 2.22 -19.41
CA TRP A 77 -10.57 2.12 -18.14
C TRP A 77 -10.85 0.67 -17.77
N LEU A 78 -11.36 -0.14 -18.70
CA LEU A 78 -11.67 -1.54 -18.48
C LEU A 78 -10.42 -2.35 -18.11
N TYR A 79 -9.33 -2.19 -18.85
CA TYR A 79 -8.08 -2.90 -18.56
C TYR A 79 -7.43 -2.43 -17.25
N SER A 80 -7.46 -1.13 -16.96
CA SER A 80 -6.88 -0.59 -15.72
C SER A 80 -7.64 -1.06 -14.48
N LEU A 81 -8.98 -0.99 -14.52
CA LEU A 81 -9.82 -1.49 -13.43
C LEU A 81 -9.74 -3.01 -13.33
N GLY A 82 -9.76 -3.72 -14.46
CA GLY A 82 -9.61 -5.17 -14.50
C GLY A 82 -8.28 -5.65 -13.92
N GLY A 83 -7.17 -5.00 -14.29
CA GLY A 83 -5.84 -5.30 -13.76
C GLY A 83 -5.73 -4.99 -12.28
N SER A 84 -6.23 -3.84 -11.83
CA SER A 84 -6.24 -3.46 -10.42
C SER A 84 -7.09 -4.41 -9.56
N ILE A 85 -8.26 -4.83 -10.05
CA ILE A 85 -9.07 -5.86 -9.40
C ILE A 85 -8.33 -7.19 -9.37
N ALA A 86 -7.66 -7.60 -10.46
CA ALA A 86 -6.90 -8.84 -10.49
C ALA A 86 -5.77 -8.86 -9.44
N VAL A 87 -5.04 -7.74 -9.30
CA VAL A 87 -4.03 -7.55 -8.24
C VAL A 87 -4.68 -7.68 -6.87
N GLY A 88 -5.75 -6.94 -6.61
CA GLY A 88 -6.43 -6.97 -5.31
C GLY A 88 -7.05 -8.33 -4.95
N LEU A 89 -7.49 -9.12 -5.93
CA LEU A 89 -7.98 -10.48 -5.71
C LEU A 89 -6.87 -11.45 -5.31
N SER A 90 -5.60 -11.12 -5.52
CA SER A 90 -4.48 -11.94 -5.07
C SER A 90 -4.45 -12.12 -3.54
N GLY A 91 -4.99 -11.17 -2.78
CA GLY A 91 -5.17 -11.28 -1.32
C GLY A 91 -6.16 -12.38 -0.88
N ILE A 92 -6.93 -12.98 -1.79
CA ILE A 92 -7.75 -14.16 -1.47
C ILE A 92 -6.95 -15.46 -1.61
N LEU A 93 -5.88 -15.48 -2.41
CA LEU A 93 -5.09 -16.68 -2.65
C LEU A 93 -4.53 -17.32 -1.37
N PRO A 94 -4.13 -16.58 -0.31
CA PRO A 94 -3.73 -17.19 0.96
C PRO A 94 -4.79 -18.13 1.52
N LEU A 95 -6.07 -17.77 1.40
CA LEU A 95 -7.16 -18.60 1.86
C LEU A 95 -7.28 -19.94 1.10
N LEU A 96 -6.90 -19.97 -0.18
CA LEU A 96 -6.95 -21.16 -1.04
C LEU A 96 -5.71 -22.04 -0.87
N VAL A 97 -4.54 -21.42 -0.69
CA VAL A 97 -3.25 -22.11 -0.60
C VAL A 97 -2.99 -22.66 0.80
N ILE A 98 -3.55 -22.03 1.85
CA ILE A 98 -3.35 -22.45 3.24
C ILE A 98 -4.53 -23.35 3.67
N PRO A 99 -4.33 -24.68 3.79
CA PRO A 99 -5.39 -25.59 4.24
C PRO A 99 -5.89 -25.24 5.66
N MET A 100 -7.08 -25.76 6.03
CA MET A 100 -7.75 -25.37 7.28
C MET A 100 -6.93 -25.67 8.54
N GLU A 101 -6.07 -26.70 8.52
CA GLU A 101 -5.12 -27.00 9.60
C GLU A 101 -3.80 -26.19 9.55
N ALA A 102 -3.54 -25.45 8.46
CA ALA A 102 -2.24 -24.83 8.14
C ALA A 102 -2.06 -23.37 8.57
N GLY A 103 -3.05 -22.74 9.20
CA GLY A 103 -2.80 -21.52 9.99
C GLY A 103 -1.74 -21.74 11.08
N ALA A 104 -1.53 -23.00 11.50
CA ALA A 104 -0.40 -23.44 12.32
C ALA A 104 0.88 -23.67 11.51
N ALA A 105 0.80 -24.09 10.24
CA ALA A 105 1.95 -24.35 9.38
C ALA A 105 2.75 -23.08 9.05
N LEU A 106 2.10 -21.92 8.88
CA LEU A 106 2.80 -20.63 8.75
C LEU A 106 3.44 -20.14 10.05
N LYS A 107 3.04 -20.71 11.20
CA LYS A 107 3.75 -20.51 12.48
C LYS A 107 4.96 -21.45 12.62
N THR A 108 5.10 -22.45 11.75
CA THR A 108 6.27 -23.34 11.77
C THR A 108 7.48 -22.69 11.11
N GLN A 109 8.66 -23.06 11.57
CA GLN A 109 9.94 -22.60 11.02
C GLN A 109 10.06 -22.93 9.51
N ALA A 110 9.53 -24.08 9.07
CA ALA A 110 9.54 -24.48 7.66
C ALA A 110 8.64 -23.60 6.76
N GLY A 111 7.48 -23.16 7.29
CA GLY A 111 6.58 -22.24 6.60
C GLY A 111 7.22 -20.86 6.41
N GLY A 112 7.85 -20.34 7.46
CA GLY A 112 8.61 -19.08 7.40
C GLY A 112 9.73 -19.12 6.37
N GLN A 113 10.47 -20.23 6.27
CA GLN A 113 11.55 -20.36 5.30
C GLN A 113 11.04 -20.34 3.85
N ARG A 114 9.94 -21.05 3.57
CA ARG A 114 9.32 -21.04 2.23
C ARG A 114 8.78 -19.67 1.87
N LEU A 115 8.21 -18.95 2.84
CA LEU A 115 7.75 -17.58 2.63
C LEU A 115 8.92 -16.66 2.29
N LYS A 116 10.04 -16.70 3.04
CA LYS A 116 11.25 -15.92 2.71
C LYS A 116 11.79 -16.21 1.31
N GLN A 117 11.78 -17.48 0.88
CA GLN A 117 12.19 -17.87 -0.48
C GLN A 117 11.27 -17.29 -1.55
N LEU A 118 9.96 -17.43 -1.37
CA LEU A 118 8.95 -16.89 -2.28
C LEU A 118 9.05 -15.36 -2.36
N LEU A 119 9.26 -14.72 -1.22
CA LEU A 119 9.44 -13.27 -1.09
C LEU A 119 10.72 -12.78 -1.77
N SER A 120 11.80 -13.56 -1.70
CA SER A 120 13.06 -13.26 -2.42
C SER A 120 12.85 -13.25 -3.95
N PHE A 121 12.11 -14.24 -4.46
CA PHE A 121 11.73 -14.28 -5.88
C PHE A 121 10.86 -13.07 -6.27
N ALA A 122 9.85 -12.76 -5.45
CA ALA A 122 8.98 -11.60 -5.62
C ALA A 122 9.74 -10.28 -5.70
N ILE A 123 10.66 -10.02 -4.76
CA ILE A 123 11.49 -8.80 -4.78
C ILE A 123 12.32 -8.73 -6.05
N GLY A 124 12.89 -9.86 -6.49
CA GLY A 124 13.61 -9.92 -7.75
C GLY A 124 12.73 -9.49 -8.93
N GLY A 125 11.49 -9.98 -8.97
CA GLY A 125 10.49 -9.55 -9.94
C GLY A 125 10.19 -8.05 -9.84
N LEU A 126 9.90 -7.55 -8.65
CA LEU A 126 9.59 -6.13 -8.42
C LEU A 126 10.75 -5.19 -8.80
N LEU A 127 11.99 -5.54 -8.44
CA LEU A 127 13.19 -4.79 -8.86
C LEU A 127 13.39 -4.86 -10.37
N GLY A 128 13.12 -6.03 -10.98
CA GLY A 128 13.12 -6.20 -12.43
C GLY A 128 12.11 -5.28 -13.12
N ASP A 129 10.88 -5.20 -12.62
CA ASP A 129 9.83 -4.31 -13.13
C ASP A 129 10.26 -2.84 -13.04
N VAL A 130 10.75 -2.40 -11.88
CA VAL A 130 11.22 -1.02 -11.70
C VAL A 130 12.32 -0.65 -12.68
N PHE A 131 13.39 -1.44 -12.75
CA PHE A 131 14.60 -1.07 -13.49
C PHE A 131 14.59 -1.43 -14.97
N LEU A 132 13.89 -2.49 -15.36
CA LEU A 132 13.89 -2.98 -16.75
C LEU A 132 12.63 -2.56 -17.51
N HIS A 133 11.58 -2.11 -16.81
CA HIS A 133 10.30 -1.77 -17.43
C HIS A 133 9.81 -0.36 -17.10
N LEU A 134 9.48 -0.04 -15.84
CA LEU A 134 8.84 1.22 -15.48
C LEU A 134 9.72 2.46 -15.68
N LEU A 135 10.98 2.42 -15.21
CA LEU A 135 11.90 3.56 -15.35
C LEU A 135 12.33 3.80 -16.80
N PRO A 136 12.74 2.76 -17.58
CA PRO A 136 12.99 2.93 -19.01
C PRO A 136 11.80 3.54 -19.75
N GLU A 137 10.58 3.06 -19.48
CA GLU A 137 9.37 3.58 -20.15
C GLU A 137 9.08 5.04 -19.74
N ALA A 138 9.25 5.38 -18.47
CA ALA A 138 9.13 6.77 -18.01
C ALA A 138 10.12 7.71 -18.73
N TRP A 139 11.34 7.24 -18.98
CA TRP A 139 12.34 8.00 -19.70
C TRP A 139 12.05 8.16 -21.20
N THR A 140 11.51 7.13 -21.85
CA THR A 140 11.15 7.21 -23.29
C THR A 140 10.01 8.20 -23.52
N LEU A 141 9.03 8.25 -22.62
CA LEU A 141 7.92 9.22 -22.64
C LEU A 141 8.46 10.65 -22.54
N CYS A 142 9.40 10.90 -21.63
CA CYS A 142 10.01 12.22 -21.45
C CYS A 142 10.91 12.67 -22.61
N ASN A 143 11.41 11.74 -23.42
CA ASN A 143 12.24 12.06 -24.58
C ASN A 143 11.42 12.51 -25.80
N ARG A 144 10.09 12.30 -25.78
CA ARG A 144 9.15 12.76 -26.81
C ARG A 144 8.74 14.22 -26.65
N SER A 145 8.80 14.76 -25.43
CA SER A 145 8.47 16.16 -25.16
C SER A 145 9.67 17.08 -25.52
N ASP A 146 9.42 18.08 -26.35
CA ASP A 146 10.39 18.96 -27.07
C ASP A 146 11.24 19.92 -26.18
N GLY A 147 11.43 19.57 -24.90
CA GLY A 147 12.21 20.33 -23.92
C GLY A 147 13.69 19.91 -23.84
N SER A 148 14.48 20.68 -23.10
CA SER A 148 15.88 20.38 -22.81
C SER A 148 16.03 18.97 -22.20
N ARG A 149 16.56 18.00 -22.95
CA ARG A 149 16.67 16.57 -22.55
C ARG A 149 17.18 16.37 -21.12
N HIS A 150 18.18 17.12 -20.68
CA HIS A 150 18.73 17.03 -19.31
C HIS A 150 17.72 17.38 -18.21
N HIS A 151 16.78 18.27 -18.49
CA HIS A 151 15.77 18.70 -17.54
C HIS A 151 14.75 17.60 -17.26
N ASN A 152 14.35 16.87 -18.29
CA ASN A 152 13.33 15.83 -18.19
C ASN A 152 13.81 14.66 -17.32
N TYR A 153 15.05 14.20 -17.47
CA TYR A 153 15.62 13.15 -16.60
C TYR A 153 15.73 13.57 -15.13
N MET A 154 16.02 14.85 -14.86
CA MET A 154 16.06 15.38 -13.49
C MET A 154 14.66 15.36 -12.87
N VAL A 155 13.63 15.80 -13.60
CA VAL A 155 12.24 15.76 -13.14
C VAL A 155 11.79 14.32 -12.88
N GLN A 156 12.15 13.38 -13.77
CA GLN A 156 11.90 11.96 -13.58
C GLN A 156 12.54 11.44 -12.28
N GLY A 157 13.83 11.73 -12.06
CA GLY A 157 14.52 11.36 -10.82
C GLY A 157 13.88 11.96 -9.56
N LEU A 158 13.38 13.20 -9.63
CA LEU A 158 12.65 13.84 -8.52
C LEU A 158 11.34 13.12 -8.21
N TRP A 159 10.62 12.61 -9.21
CA TRP A 159 9.42 11.82 -8.98
C TRP A 159 9.73 10.47 -8.33
N VAL A 160 10.82 9.79 -8.74
CA VAL A 160 11.30 8.57 -8.06
C VAL A 160 11.60 8.85 -6.60
N ILE A 161 12.34 9.92 -6.30
CA ILE A 161 12.62 10.33 -4.93
C ILE A 161 11.32 10.68 -4.18
N GLY A 162 10.39 11.37 -4.85
CA GLY A 162 9.09 11.74 -4.29
C GLY A 162 8.28 10.52 -3.87
N GLY A 163 8.24 9.47 -4.70
CA GLY A 163 7.61 8.19 -4.37
C GLY A 163 8.27 7.52 -3.17
N LEU A 164 9.60 7.37 -3.20
CA LEU A 164 10.36 6.78 -2.11
C LEU A 164 10.14 7.52 -0.78
N LEU A 165 10.19 8.86 -0.80
CA LEU A 165 9.97 9.69 0.38
C LEU A 165 8.54 9.63 0.88
N LEU A 166 7.54 9.56 -0.01
CA LEU A 166 6.15 9.41 0.42
C LEU A 166 5.98 8.11 1.20
N PHE A 167 6.47 6.99 0.68
CA PHE A 167 6.40 5.70 1.37
C PHE A 167 7.12 5.71 2.71
N LEU A 168 8.30 6.33 2.77
CA LEU A 168 9.02 6.54 4.03
C LEU A 168 8.19 7.32 5.05
N VAL A 169 7.53 8.40 4.60
CA VAL A 169 6.70 9.22 5.50
C VAL A 169 5.45 8.46 5.92
N LEU A 170 4.83 7.69 5.02
CA LEU A 170 3.67 6.85 5.34
C LEU A 170 4.03 5.80 6.40
N GLU A 171 5.14 5.10 6.26
CA GLU A 171 5.60 4.16 7.28
C GLU A 171 5.90 4.86 8.62
N LYS A 172 6.51 6.05 8.58
CA LYS A 172 6.75 6.86 9.78
C LYS A 172 5.48 7.36 10.46
N MET A 173 4.41 7.61 9.72
CA MET A 173 3.12 8.02 10.28
C MET A 173 2.41 6.87 10.99
N PHE A 174 2.68 5.64 10.57
CA PHE A 174 2.07 4.42 11.09
C PHE A 174 3.15 3.42 11.56
N PRO A 175 3.99 3.79 12.54
CA PRO A 175 5.07 2.94 12.97
C PRO A 175 4.52 1.67 13.61
N ASP A 176 5.12 0.54 13.26
CA ASP A 176 4.79 -0.74 13.83
C ASP A 176 5.02 -0.69 15.35
N GLN A 177 3.93 -0.72 16.12
CA GLN A 177 4.02 -0.76 17.56
C GLN A 177 4.43 -2.18 17.95
N LYS A 178 5.76 -2.42 18.00
CA LYS A 178 6.31 -3.63 18.61
C LYS A 178 5.73 -3.72 20.01
N ASP A 179 4.85 -4.70 20.23
CA ASP A 179 4.25 -4.99 21.53
C ASP A 179 5.37 -5.00 22.57
N ALA A 180 5.32 -4.06 23.52
CA ALA A 180 6.10 -4.19 24.73
C ALA A 180 5.64 -5.48 25.42
N GLU A 181 6.56 -6.41 25.64
CA GLU A 181 6.39 -7.53 26.56
C GLU A 181 5.63 -7.04 27.81
N PRO A 182 4.55 -7.72 28.25
CA PRO A 182 3.87 -7.34 29.48
C PRO A 182 4.88 -7.48 30.62
N ALA A 183 5.24 -6.35 31.24
CA ALA A 183 6.06 -6.34 32.43
C ALA A 183 5.47 -7.31 33.47
N PRO A 184 6.30 -8.07 34.21
CA PRO A 184 5.80 -8.94 35.25
C PRO A 184 5.01 -8.08 36.24
N THR A 185 3.76 -8.46 36.50
CA THR A 185 2.86 -7.80 37.43
C THR A 185 3.44 -7.86 38.84
N ALA A 186 4.32 -6.92 39.17
CA ALA A 186 4.63 -6.58 40.55
C ALA A 186 3.43 -5.82 41.09
N GLY A 187 2.74 -6.43 42.04
CA GLY A 187 1.49 -5.93 42.58
C GLY A 187 1.57 -4.52 43.14
N LEU A 188 0.48 -3.78 42.98
CA LEU A 188 0.05 -2.80 43.97
C LEU A 188 -1.45 -2.58 43.83
N GLU A 189 -2.20 -3.36 44.60
CA GLU A 189 -3.44 -2.92 45.21
C GLU A 189 -3.24 -1.50 45.79
N ALA A 190 -3.85 -0.49 45.20
CA ALA A 190 -4.29 0.69 45.95
C ALA A 190 -5.17 1.59 45.08
N SER A 191 -6.38 1.83 45.61
CA SER A 191 -7.12 3.09 45.49
C SER A 191 -7.96 3.28 44.22
N LEU A 192 -9.18 2.73 44.26
CA LEU A 192 -10.41 3.44 43.87
C LEU A 192 -11.64 2.78 44.50
N THR A 193 -11.63 2.67 45.83
CA THR A 193 -12.84 2.53 46.65
C THR A 193 -13.41 3.92 46.90
N VAL A 194 -14.22 4.43 45.96
CA VAL A 194 -15.13 5.55 46.25
C VAL A 194 -16.43 5.35 45.46
N LEU A 195 -17.53 5.22 46.20
CA LEU A 195 -18.93 5.38 45.80
C LEU A 195 -19.60 4.25 45.02
N SER A 196 -20.06 3.24 45.76
CA SER A 196 -21.48 2.86 45.73
C SER A 196 -21.86 2.16 47.03
N GLY A 197 -22.40 2.95 47.95
CA GLY A 197 -23.12 2.46 49.13
C GLY A 197 -24.59 2.27 48.79
N SER A 198 -25.11 1.06 49.00
CA SER A 198 -26.53 0.77 49.23
C SER A 198 -26.58 -0.58 49.96
N ILE A 199 -26.58 -0.57 51.29
CA ILE A 199 -27.72 -0.92 52.15
C ILE A 199 -28.31 -2.30 51.84
N SER A 200 -28.05 -3.29 52.70
CA SER A 200 -29.10 -4.03 53.43
C SER A 200 -28.51 -5.08 54.39
N SER A 201 -28.97 -5.01 55.65
CA SER A 201 -29.18 -6.04 56.70
C SER A 201 -28.62 -7.46 56.52
N GLY A 202 -28.20 -8.22 57.54
CA GLY A 202 -28.37 -8.16 58.98
C GLY A 202 -28.26 -9.60 59.52
N GLU A 203 -27.57 -9.76 60.65
CA GLU A 203 -27.62 -10.88 61.62
C GLU A 203 -27.11 -12.31 61.27
N SER A 204 -26.04 -12.67 62.00
CA SER A 204 -25.93 -13.80 62.96
C SER A 204 -26.38 -15.21 62.56
N GLN A 205 -25.42 -16.16 62.54
CA GLN A 205 -25.42 -17.31 63.46
C GLN A 205 -24.13 -18.17 63.37
N ARG A 206 -23.67 -18.63 64.55
CA ARG A 206 -22.70 -19.70 64.81
C ARG A 206 -23.02 -20.99 64.02
N SER A 207 -22.02 -21.82 63.70
CA SER A 207 -21.77 -23.10 64.41
C SER A 207 -20.88 -24.09 63.63
N VAL A 208 -20.05 -24.81 64.41
CA VAL A 208 -19.53 -26.17 64.24
C VAL A 208 -18.35 -26.46 63.29
N MET A 209 -17.50 -27.29 63.89
CA MET A 209 -16.18 -27.78 63.55
C MET A 209 -16.24 -29.07 62.72
N ASN A 210 -15.19 -29.28 61.93
CA ASN A 210 -14.58 -30.56 61.55
C ASN A 210 -15.27 -31.48 60.53
N GLY A 211 -14.49 -31.83 59.49
CA GLY A 211 -14.31 -33.23 59.12
C GLY A 211 -14.63 -33.63 57.68
N LYS A 212 -13.55 -33.96 56.96
CA LYS A 212 -13.43 -34.98 55.89
C LYS A 212 -13.93 -34.68 54.47
N ARG A 213 -12.94 -34.65 53.58
CA ARG A 213 -12.85 -35.35 52.26
C ARG A 213 -14.07 -35.22 51.34
N GLY A 214 -13.94 -34.33 50.37
CA GLY A 214 -14.62 -34.39 49.09
C GLY A 214 -13.76 -33.67 48.07
N ASP A 215 -13.30 -34.39 47.04
CA ASP A 215 -12.68 -33.79 45.85
C ASP A 215 -13.71 -32.88 45.17
N PRO A 216 -13.43 -31.59 44.91
CA PRO A 216 -14.23 -30.82 43.99
C PRO A 216 -13.60 -30.91 42.60
N LEU A 217 -14.32 -31.61 41.73
CA LEU A 217 -14.33 -31.44 40.28
C LEU A 217 -13.97 -30.00 39.90
N ALA A 218 -12.73 -29.78 39.45
CA ALA A 218 -12.31 -28.53 38.88
C ALA A 218 -13.01 -28.37 37.51
N SER A 219 -14.19 -27.75 37.53
CA SER A 219 -14.81 -27.24 36.31
C SER A 219 -13.91 -26.12 35.79
N SER A 220 -13.03 -26.44 34.85
CA SER A 220 -12.34 -25.45 34.03
C SER A 220 -13.40 -24.69 33.24
N LYS A 221 -13.91 -23.59 33.79
CA LYS A 221 -14.60 -22.58 32.99
C LYS A 221 -13.62 -22.17 31.89
N PRO A 222 -13.97 -22.27 30.60
CA PRO A 222 -13.13 -21.70 29.57
C PRO A 222 -13.09 -20.20 29.84
N GLN A 223 -11.92 -19.69 30.21
CA GLN A 223 -11.69 -18.26 30.10
C GLN A 223 -11.85 -17.93 28.61
N ARG A 224 -13.01 -17.39 28.25
CA ARG A 224 -13.16 -16.63 27.01
C ARG A 224 -12.25 -15.42 27.15
N GLY A 225 -10.99 -15.59 26.73
CA GLY A 225 -10.10 -14.47 26.52
C GLY A 225 -10.80 -13.50 25.59
N SER A 226 -10.94 -12.26 26.04
CA SER A 226 -11.36 -11.16 25.19
C SER A 226 -10.38 -11.11 24.01
N HIS A 227 -10.86 -11.46 22.80
CA HIS A 227 -10.12 -11.33 21.55
C HIS A 227 -9.86 -9.85 21.28
N THR A 228 -8.86 -9.29 21.95
CA THR A 228 -8.38 -7.95 21.66
C THR A 228 -7.43 -8.10 20.48
N ILE A 229 -7.90 -7.69 19.30
CA ILE A 229 -7.11 -7.67 18.08
C ILE A 229 -5.90 -6.76 18.33
N LYS A 230 -4.70 -7.26 18.05
CA LYS A 230 -3.47 -6.48 18.21
C LYS A 230 -3.47 -5.30 17.24
N THR A 231 -3.01 -4.14 17.72
CA THR A 231 -2.87 -2.92 16.91
C THR A 231 -2.03 -3.17 15.65
N SER A 232 -1.04 -4.07 15.72
CA SER A 232 -0.21 -4.48 14.59
C SER A 232 -1.01 -5.01 13.39
N GLY A 233 -2.14 -5.70 13.62
CA GLY A 233 -2.98 -6.20 12.53
C GLY A 233 -3.67 -5.09 11.74
N TYR A 234 -4.12 -4.02 12.43
CA TYR A 234 -4.72 -2.87 11.76
C TYR A 234 -3.70 -2.01 11.02
N LEU A 235 -2.49 -1.87 11.58
CA LEU A 235 -1.39 -1.17 10.92
C LEU A 235 -0.98 -1.90 9.63
N ASN A 236 -0.93 -3.24 9.66
CA ASN A 236 -0.69 -4.05 8.46
C ASN A 236 -1.76 -3.81 7.38
N LEU A 237 -3.05 -3.80 7.74
CA LEU A 237 -4.12 -3.53 6.77
C LEU A 237 -4.03 -2.14 6.16
N LEU A 238 -3.60 -1.15 6.93
CA LEU A 238 -3.41 0.20 6.42
C LEU A 238 -2.24 0.27 5.45
N ALA A 239 -1.11 -0.37 5.77
CA ALA A 239 0.02 -0.50 4.85
C ALA A 239 -0.42 -1.19 3.54
N ASN A 240 -1.12 -2.33 3.65
CA ASN A 240 -1.63 -3.04 2.48
C ASN A 240 -2.63 -2.20 1.65
N CYS A 241 -3.44 -1.34 2.28
CA CYS A 241 -4.33 -0.42 1.56
C CYS A 241 -3.55 0.61 0.73
N ILE A 242 -2.45 1.14 1.30
CA ILE A 242 -1.56 2.09 0.61
C ILE A 242 -0.83 1.39 -0.55
N ASP A 243 -0.31 0.19 -0.33
CA ASP A 243 0.36 -0.61 -1.35
C ASP A 243 -0.61 -0.87 -2.51
N ASN A 244 -1.80 -1.39 -2.22
CA ASN A 244 -2.87 -1.60 -3.20
C ASN A 244 -3.18 -0.31 -3.97
N PHE A 245 -3.31 0.83 -3.31
CA PHE A 245 -3.53 2.12 -3.98
C PHE A 245 -2.43 2.44 -5.00
N THR A 246 -1.17 2.24 -4.63
CA THR A 246 -0.05 2.50 -5.54
C THR A 246 0.08 1.47 -6.65
N HIS A 247 -0.27 0.21 -6.41
CA HIS A 247 -0.42 -0.81 -7.44
C HIS A 247 -1.47 -0.39 -8.47
N GLY A 248 -2.64 0.08 -8.02
CA GLY A 248 -3.66 0.63 -8.88
C GLY A 248 -3.18 1.80 -9.72
N LEU A 249 -2.45 2.73 -9.11
CA LEU A 249 -1.86 3.89 -9.79
C LEU A 249 -0.86 3.45 -10.88
N ALA A 250 0.01 2.48 -10.58
CA ALA A 250 1.01 1.94 -11.50
C ALA A 250 0.37 1.18 -12.66
N VAL A 251 -0.61 0.32 -12.37
CA VAL A 251 -1.36 -0.45 -13.38
C VAL A 251 -2.06 0.49 -14.36
N ALA A 252 -2.82 1.45 -13.84
CA ALA A 252 -3.52 2.42 -14.69
C ALA A 252 -2.53 3.30 -15.48
N GLY A 253 -1.52 3.86 -14.81
CA GLY A 253 -0.47 4.64 -15.49
C GLY A 253 0.20 3.87 -16.63
N SER A 254 0.41 2.57 -16.44
CA SER A 254 0.98 1.68 -17.46
C SER A 254 0.04 1.42 -18.64
N PHE A 255 -1.25 1.22 -18.39
CA PHE A 255 -2.25 1.10 -19.46
C PHE A 255 -2.50 2.42 -20.21
N LEU A 256 -2.27 3.58 -19.57
CA LEU A 256 -2.26 4.87 -20.24
C LEU A 256 -1.07 5.01 -21.22
N VAL A 257 0.04 4.31 -20.98
CA VAL A 257 1.14 4.23 -21.96
C VAL A 257 0.75 3.33 -23.13
N SER A 258 0.48 2.07 -22.84
CA SER A 258 0.10 1.07 -23.83
C SER A 258 -0.46 -0.18 -23.17
N LYS A 259 -1.25 -0.96 -23.94
CA LYS A 259 -1.75 -2.27 -23.48
C LYS A 259 -0.61 -3.20 -23.07
N LYS A 260 0.50 -3.20 -23.83
CA LYS A 260 1.68 -4.02 -23.55
C LYS A 260 2.27 -3.70 -22.17
N VAL A 261 2.57 -2.41 -21.94
CA VAL A 261 3.15 -1.93 -20.69
C VAL A 261 2.20 -2.20 -19.53
N GLY A 262 0.90 -1.94 -19.69
CA GLY A 262 -0.11 -2.26 -18.69
C GLY A 262 -0.19 -3.73 -18.28
N PHE A 263 -0.21 -4.66 -19.24
CA PHE A 263 -0.22 -6.09 -18.93
C PHE A 263 1.06 -6.55 -18.23
N LEU A 264 2.22 -6.05 -18.67
CA LEU A 264 3.50 -6.41 -18.08
C LEU A 264 3.62 -5.91 -16.63
N THR A 265 3.25 -4.65 -16.38
CA THR A 265 3.20 -4.08 -15.03
C THR A 265 2.19 -4.82 -14.13
N THR A 266 1.00 -5.14 -14.64
CA THR A 266 0.00 -5.89 -13.86
C THR A 266 0.53 -7.27 -13.45
N PHE A 267 1.19 -7.97 -14.37
CA PHE A 267 1.77 -9.28 -14.10
C PHE A 267 2.94 -9.18 -13.12
N ALA A 268 3.83 -8.21 -13.30
CA ALA A 268 4.93 -7.95 -12.37
C ALA A 268 4.44 -7.69 -10.96
N ILE A 269 3.42 -6.83 -10.82
CA ILE A 269 2.80 -6.55 -9.53
C ILE A 269 2.21 -7.81 -8.91
N LEU A 270 1.47 -8.62 -9.68
CA LEU A 270 0.94 -9.88 -9.19
C LEU A 270 2.03 -10.83 -8.68
N LEU A 271 3.19 -10.88 -9.35
CA LEU A 271 4.29 -11.75 -8.93
C LEU A 271 4.83 -11.40 -7.54
N HIS A 272 4.85 -10.12 -7.15
CA HIS A 272 5.31 -9.73 -5.82
C HIS A 272 4.20 -9.56 -4.79
N GLU A 273 2.97 -9.33 -5.23
CA GLU A 273 1.82 -9.17 -4.34
C GLU A 273 1.38 -10.50 -3.76
N ILE A 274 1.39 -11.58 -4.55
CA ILE A 274 0.99 -12.91 -4.07
C ILE A 274 1.84 -13.32 -2.86
N PRO A 275 3.18 -13.21 -2.88
CA PRO A 275 4.00 -13.56 -1.72
C PRO A 275 3.85 -12.59 -0.55
N HIS A 276 3.64 -11.31 -0.82
CA HIS A 276 3.45 -10.30 0.21
C HIS A 276 2.13 -10.52 0.97
N GLU A 277 1.02 -10.74 0.25
CA GLU A 277 -0.30 -11.03 0.82
C GLU A 277 -0.32 -12.29 1.68
N MET A 278 0.52 -13.28 1.37
CA MET A 278 0.71 -14.47 2.23
C MET A 278 1.37 -14.12 3.57
N GLY A 279 2.32 -13.18 3.56
CA GLY A 279 2.98 -12.66 4.77
C GLY A 279 2.02 -11.85 5.62
N ASP A 280 1.30 -10.91 5.00
CA ASP A 280 0.26 -10.09 5.62
C ASP A 280 -0.83 -10.96 6.25
N PHE A 281 -1.26 -12.00 5.53
CA PHE A 281 -2.26 -12.93 6.04
C PHE A 281 -1.78 -13.63 7.31
N ALA A 282 -0.49 -14.02 7.36
CA ALA A 282 0.12 -14.59 8.55
C ALA A 282 0.17 -13.60 9.73
N ILE A 283 0.42 -12.31 9.47
CA ILE A 283 0.40 -11.24 10.46
C ILE A 283 -1.01 -11.06 11.03
N LEU A 284 -2.05 -11.04 10.17
CA LEU A 284 -3.45 -10.93 10.61
C LEU A 284 -3.88 -12.10 11.50
N LEU A 285 -3.52 -13.33 11.11
CA LEU A 285 -3.79 -14.51 11.94
C LEU A 285 -3.07 -14.45 13.30
N ARG A 286 -1.85 -13.88 13.35
CA ARG A 286 -1.10 -13.66 14.60
C ARG A 286 -1.68 -12.52 15.44
N ALA A 287 -2.27 -11.51 14.81
CA ALA A 287 -2.94 -10.39 15.46
C ALA A 287 -4.31 -10.77 16.06
N GLY A 288 -4.83 -11.96 15.73
CA GLY A 288 -6.03 -12.53 16.31
C GLY A 288 -7.26 -12.55 15.39
N PHE A 289 -7.10 -12.21 14.10
CA PHE A 289 -8.14 -12.38 13.09
C PHE A 289 -8.33 -13.87 12.77
N ASP A 290 -9.58 -14.30 12.55
CA ASP A 290 -9.83 -15.58 11.90
C ASP A 290 -9.55 -15.48 10.39
N ARG A 291 -9.31 -16.61 9.74
CA ARG A 291 -8.94 -16.68 8.31
C ARG A 291 -9.93 -16.00 7.36
N TRP A 292 -11.23 -16.05 7.65
CA TRP A 292 -12.25 -15.46 6.79
C TRP A 292 -12.31 -13.95 7.00
N SER A 293 -12.16 -13.51 8.26
CA SER A 293 -12.02 -12.10 8.57
C SER A 293 -10.76 -11.51 7.95
N ALA A 294 -9.60 -12.18 8.07
CA ALA A 294 -8.34 -11.75 7.46
C ALA A 294 -8.47 -11.60 5.93
N ALA A 295 -8.98 -12.62 5.24
CA ALA A 295 -9.18 -12.58 3.79
C ALA A 295 -10.17 -11.47 3.37
N ARG A 296 -11.25 -11.28 4.14
CA ARG A 296 -12.20 -10.19 3.89
C ARG A 296 -11.55 -8.82 4.06
N MET A 297 -10.72 -8.63 5.08
CA MET A 297 -10.04 -7.36 5.33
C MET A 297 -9.01 -7.06 4.24
N GLN A 298 -8.25 -8.04 3.77
CA GLN A 298 -7.38 -7.88 2.59
C GLN A 298 -8.17 -7.56 1.31
N LEU A 299 -9.34 -8.18 1.12
CA LEU A 299 -10.21 -7.82 0.01
C LEU A 299 -10.78 -6.39 0.14
N PHE A 300 -10.97 -5.89 1.36
CA PHE A 300 -11.34 -4.49 1.56
C PHE A 300 -10.20 -3.53 1.23
N THR A 301 -8.95 -3.89 1.53
CA THR A 301 -7.77 -3.06 1.18
C THR A 301 -7.55 -3.00 -0.33
N ALA A 302 -7.94 -4.03 -1.09
CA ALA A 302 -7.96 -4.02 -2.55
C ALA A 302 -8.80 -2.89 -3.18
N LEU A 303 -9.80 -2.35 -2.46
CA LEU A 303 -10.52 -1.15 -2.90
C LEU A 303 -9.59 0.05 -3.07
N GLY A 304 -8.52 0.11 -2.28
CA GLY A 304 -7.44 1.09 -2.43
C GLY A 304 -6.88 1.08 -3.84
N GLY A 305 -6.64 -0.10 -4.43
CA GLY A 305 -6.15 -0.22 -5.80
C GLY A 305 -7.13 0.25 -6.85
N VAL A 306 -8.43 -0.03 -6.69
CA VAL A 306 -9.45 0.50 -7.60
C VAL A 306 -9.50 2.02 -7.55
N VAL A 307 -9.39 2.60 -6.34
CA VAL A 307 -9.30 4.05 -6.13
C VAL A 307 -8.02 4.62 -6.75
N GLY A 308 -6.88 3.97 -6.59
CA GLY A 308 -5.61 4.38 -7.20
C GLY A 308 -5.64 4.37 -8.72
N ALA A 309 -6.21 3.31 -9.30
CA ALA A 309 -6.40 3.21 -10.75
C ALA A 309 -7.33 4.31 -11.26
N SER A 310 -8.45 4.53 -10.57
CA SER A 310 -9.39 5.62 -10.90
C SER A 310 -8.73 6.99 -10.78
N ALA A 311 -7.89 7.22 -9.77
CA ALA A 311 -7.16 8.47 -9.59
C ALA A 311 -6.19 8.73 -10.74
N ALA A 312 -5.41 7.72 -11.16
CA ALA A 312 -4.53 7.83 -12.34
C ALA A 312 -5.31 8.19 -13.62
N LEU A 313 -6.45 7.54 -13.85
CA LEU A 313 -7.30 7.77 -15.02
C LEU A 313 -7.95 9.17 -14.99
N CYS A 314 -8.42 9.62 -13.82
CA CYS A 314 -9.00 10.96 -13.65
C CYS A 314 -7.96 12.08 -13.80
N CYS A 315 -6.69 11.82 -13.47
CA CYS A 315 -5.61 12.76 -13.69
C CYS A 315 -5.24 12.92 -15.19
N GLN A 316 -5.80 12.11 -16.09
CA GLN A 316 -5.62 12.25 -17.52
C GLN A 316 -6.53 13.37 -18.06
N SER A 317 -5.95 14.55 -18.32
CA SER A 317 -6.67 15.65 -18.97
C SER A 317 -6.69 15.46 -20.50
N PRO A 318 -7.83 15.66 -21.20
CA PRO A 318 -7.97 15.46 -22.65
C PRO A 318 -7.01 16.28 -23.53
N GLN A 319 -6.38 17.33 -23.00
CA GLN A 319 -5.43 18.19 -23.71
C GLN A 319 -3.96 17.89 -23.37
N ASN A 320 -3.69 16.93 -22.48
CA ASN A 320 -2.40 16.69 -21.83
C ASN A 320 -2.09 15.19 -21.65
N THR A 321 -2.43 14.37 -22.65
CA THR A 321 -2.28 12.90 -22.63
C THR A 321 -0.85 12.42 -22.32
N GLU A 322 0.17 13.23 -22.59
CA GLU A 322 1.57 12.89 -22.27
C GLU A 322 1.99 13.22 -20.82
N ASN A 323 1.27 14.12 -20.12
CA ASN A 323 1.73 14.65 -18.83
C ASN A 323 1.38 13.79 -17.62
N ALA A 324 0.26 13.06 -17.65
CA ALA A 324 -0.16 12.26 -16.48
C ALA A 324 0.77 11.06 -16.26
N THR A 325 1.16 10.39 -17.34
CA THR A 325 2.01 9.20 -17.27
C THR A 325 3.47 9.54 -16.93
N ALA A 326 3.91 10.74 -17.28
CA ALA A 326 5.27 11.21 -17.03
C ALA A 326 5.65 11.26 -15.54
N TRP A 327 4.69 11.45 -14.63
CA TRP A 327 4.98 11.45 -13.20
C TRP A 327 4.57 10.18 -12.48
N ILE A 328 3.53 9.47 -12.97
CA ILE A 328 2.99 8.28 -12.29
C ILE A 328 4.03 7.16 -12.25
N LEU A 329 4.58 6.76 -13.40
CA LEU A 329 5.54 5.65 -13.49
C LEU A 329 6.82 5.86 -12.64
N PRO A 330 7.53 7.00 -12.70
CA PRO A 330 8.70 7.20 -11.85
C PRO A 330 8.31 7.28 -10.38
N PHE A 331 7.17 7.90 -10.05
CA PHE A 331 6.69 7.98 -8.67
C PHE A 331 6.38 6.60 -8.09
N THR A 332 5.65 5.75 -8.81
CA THR A 332 5.37 4.37 -8.35
C THR A 332 6.63 3.53 -8.30
N SER A 333 7.56 3.72 -9.23
CA SER A 333 8.89 3.08 -9.20
C SER A 333 9.65 3.41 -7.91
N GLY A 334 9.58 4.66 -7.44
CA GLY A 334 10.16 5.07 -6.16
C GLY A 334 9.53 4.38 -4.96
N GLY A 335 8.20 4.23 -4.95
CA GLY A 335 7.48 3.49 -3.93
C GLY A 335 7.82 1.99 -3.93
N PHE A 336 7.85 1.36 -5.10
CA PHE A 336 8.23 -0.04 -5.26
C PHE A 336 9.66 -0.31 -4.80
N LEU A 337 10.58 0.62 -5.10
CA LEU A 337 11.96 0.55 -4.61
C LEU A 337 12.02 0.64 -3.08
N TYR A 338 11.19 1.48 -2.47
CA TYR A 338 11.08 1.55 -1.01
C TYR A 338 10.59 0.23 -0.42
N ILE A 339 9.46 -0.30 -0.92
CA ILE A 339 8.90 -1.58 -0.46
C ILE A 339 9.96 -2.68 -0.57
N ALA A 340 10.58 -2.83 -1.74
CA ALA A 340 11.59 -3.85 -1.97
C ALA A 340 12.79 -3.73 -1.02
N LEU A 341 13.42 -2.55 -0.96
CA LEU A 341 14.71 -2.39 -0.27
C LEU A 341 14.62 -2.12 1.22
N VAL A 342 13.53 -1.50 1.69
CA VAL A 342 13.38 -1.09 3.09
C VAL A 342 12.49 -2.04 3.87
N ASN A 343 11.39 -2.52 3.27
CA ASN A 343 10.46 -3.38 4.01
C ASN A 343 10.89 -4.85 3.96
N VAL A 344 11.40 -5.30 2.82
CA VAL A 344 11.53 -6.75 2.57
C VAL A 344 12.98 -7.25 2.61
N VAL A 345 13.91 -6.55 1.95
CA VAL A 345 15.33 -6.96 1.94
C VAL A 345 15.93 -7.13 3.35
N PRO A 346 15.66 -6.27 4.35
CA PRO A 346 16.23 -6.46 5.70
C PRO A 346 15.86 -7.80 6.34
N ASP A 347 14.63 -8.28 6.14
CA ASP A 347 14.17 -9.57 6.67
C ASP A 347 14.84 -10.77 5.98
N LEU A 348 15.27 -10.60 4.72
CA LEU A 348 16.08 -11.58 3.99
C LEU A 348 17.55 -11.55 4.41
N LEU A 349 18.08 -10.36 4.73
CA LEU A 349 19.45 -10.21 5.24
C LEU A 349 19.59 -10.80 6.65
N ASP A 350 18.51 -10.86 7.43
CA ASP A 350 18.43 -11.58 8.70
C ASP A 350 18.27 -13.11 8.48
N GLU A 351 19.22 -13.71 7.76
CA GLU A 351 19.33 -15.15 7.53
C GLU A 351 20.74 -15.63 7.93
N SER A 352 20.79 -16.60 8.83
CA SER A 352 22.05 -17.07 9.43
C SER A 352 22.68 -18.24 8.66
N ASP A 353 21.86 -19.00 7.93
CA ASP A 353 22.32 -20.16 7.15
C ASP A 353 22.73 -19.73 5.74
N LEU A 354 24.02 -19.95 5.42
CA LEU A 354 24.60 -19.63 4.12
C LEU A 354 23.86 -20.29 2.95
N ARG A 355 23.40 -21.54 3.10
CA ARG A 355 22.69 -22.25 2.03
C ARG A 355 21.36 -21.57 1.74
N HIS A 356 20.65 -21.15 2.78
CA HIS A 356 19.38 -20.45 2.64
C HIS A 356 19.57 -19.05 2.07
N SER A 357 20.58 -18.31 2.52
CA SER A 357 20.95 -17.00 1.97
C SER A 357 21.31 -17.08 0.48
N LEU A 358 22.16 -18.03 0.08
CA LEU A 358 22.50 -18.25 -1.34
C LEU A 358 21.27 -18.59 -2.18
N MET A 359 20.34 -19.38 -1.64
CA MET A 359 19.11 -19.73 -2.34
C MET A 359 18.16 -18.54 -2.48
N GLN A 360 18.06 -17.67 -1.47
CA GLN A 360 17.30 -16.42 -1.54
C GLN A 360 17.88 -15.49 -2.62
N VAL A 361 19.20 -15.31 -2.66
CA VAL A 361 19.87 -14.52 -3.72
C VAL A 361 19.63 -15.13 -5.10
N ALA A 362 19.76 -16.45 -5.25
CA ALA A 362 19.49 -17.13 -6.52
C ALA A 362 18.05 -16.95 -6.98
N LEU A 363 17.08 -17.02 -6.06
CA LEU A 363 15.67 -16.78 -6.35
C LEU A 363 15.40 -15.31 -6.71
N MET A 364 16.08 -14.36 -6.07
CA MET A 364 16.00 -12.95 -6.42
C MET A 364 16.56 -12.70 -7.83
N CYS A 365 17.71 -13.27 -8.18
CA CYS A 365 18.23 -13.23 -9.55
C CYS A 365 17.28 -13.88 -10.55
N LEU A 366 16.64 -15.00 -10.17
CA LEU A 366 15.63 -15.65 -11.00
C LEU A 366 14.42 -14.76 -11.24
N GLY A 367 13.94 -14.03 -10.22
CA GLY A 367 12.86 -13.06 -10.36
C GLY A 367 13.20 -11.94 -11.36
N VAL A 368 14.41 -11.36 -11.25
CA VAL A 368 14.90 -10.36 -12.21
C VAL A 368 14.98 -10.96 -13.63
N ALA A 369 15.48 -12.18 -13.75
CA ALA A 369 15.60 -12.86 -15.05
C ALA A 369 14.24 -13.16 -15.68
N VAL A 370 13.24 -13.57 -14.89
CA VAL A 370 11.86 -13.76 -15.36
C VAL A 370 11.30 -12.43 -15.87
N MET A 371 11.53 -11.33 -15.16
CA MET A 371 11.07 -10.02 -15.65
C MET A 371 11.79 -9.58 -16.92
N ALA A 372 13.11 -9.74 -17.00
CA ALA A 372 13.86 -9.45 -18.22
C ALA A 372 13.34 -10.27 -19.41
N LEU A 373 13.03 -11.55 -19.20
CA LEU A 373 12.47 -12.42 -20.24
C LEU A 373 11.07 -11.96 -20.66
N LEU A 374 10.23 -11.55 -19.72
CA LEU A 374 8.89 -11.06 -20.02
C LEU A 374 8.93 -9.76 -20.81
N SER A 375 9.83 -8.83 -20.46
CA SER A 375 10.06 -7.62 -21.26
C SER A 375 10.41 -7.97 -22.71
N VAL A 376 11.36 -8.90 -22.92
CA VAL A 376 11.77 -9.34 -24.27
C VAL A 376 10.66 -10.07 -25.04
N ILE A 377 9.82 -10.85 -24.37
CA ILE A 377 8.71 -11.58 -25.04
C ILE A 377 7.58 -10.63 -25.44
N VAL A 378 7.37 -9.56 -24.67
CA VAL A 378 6.25 -8.62 -24.87
C VAL A 378 6.61 -7.49 -25.85
N ASP A 379 7.91 -7.18 -26.00
CA ASP A 379 8.45 -6.30 -27.05
C ASP A 379 8.18 -6.86 -28.46
#